data_AF-A0A1B8VV24-F1
#
_entry.id   AF-A0A1B8VV24-F1
#
_cell.length_a   1.000
_cell.length_b   1.000
_cell.length_c   1.000
_cell.angle_alpha   90.00
_cell.angle_beta   90.00
_cell.angle_gamma   90.00
#
_symmetry.space_group_name_H-M   'P 1'
#
loop_
_entity.id
_entity.type
_entity.pdbx_description
1 polymer ?
#
loop_
_entity_poly.entity_id
_entity_poly.type
_entity_poly.pdbx_seq_one_letter_code
_entity_poly.pdbx_strand_id
1 'polypeptide(L)'
;MNTILEHMTGLHMLTDDVIAMDFLMNAKSGVRNYAMAVTECATPEIKQILMKQLDEAIDSHEKITIYMMQRGLYHPYHIPEQIQLDLKNIQTAMNIPS
;
A
#
# COMPACT_ATOMS: atom_id res chain seq x y z
N MET A 1 -20.03 -8.55 10.60
CA MET A 1 -20.08 -9.90 10.02
C MET A 1 -19.97 -10.91 11.17
N ASN A 2 -20.13 -12.22 10.96
CA ASN A 2 -20.13 -13.20 12.07
C ASN A 2 -18.69 -13.58 12.45
N THR A 3 -18.27 -13.31 13.69
CA THR A 3 -16.90 -13.55 14.21
C THR A 3 -16.42 -14.98 14.04
N ILE A 4 -17.31 -15.98 14.15
CA ILE A 4 -16.95 -17.39 13.93
C ILE A 4 -16.50 -17.60 12.47
N LEU A 5 -17.21 -16.99 11.52
CA LEU A 5 -16.91 -17.09 10.11
C LEU A 5 -15.59 -16.37 9.77
N GLU A 6 -15.31 -15.23 10.42
CA GLU A 6 -14.05 -14.48 10.28
C GLU A 6 -12.83 -15.27 10.77
N HIS A 7 -12.98 -16.04 11.85
CA HIS A 7 -11.94 -16.94 12.33
C HIS A 7 -11.73 -18.14 11.40
N MET A 8 -12.82 -18.78 10.95
CA MET A 8 -12.73 -19.94 10.05
C MET A 8 -12.13 -19.61 8.68
N THR A 9 -12.38 -18.41 8.19
CA THR A 9 -11.91 -17.95 6.86
C THR A 9 -10.57 -17.22 6.91
N GLY A 10 -10.01 -16.98 8.11
CA GLY A 10 -8.80 -16.17 8.26
C GLY A 10 -9.01 -14.66 8.11
N LEU A 11 -10.21 -14.18 7.80
CA LEU A 11 -10.54 -12.75 7.65
C LEU A 11 -10.24 -11.93 8.91
N HIS A 12 -10.30 -12.54 10.10
CA HIS A 12 -9.92 -11.86 11.35
C HIS A 12 -8.46 -11.36 11.38
N MET A 13 -7.60 -11.87 10.49
CA MET A 13 -6.20 -11.46 10.38
C MET A 13 -5.97 -10.34 9.36
N LEU A 14 -7.01 -9.93 8.61
CA LEU A 14 -6.99 -8.72 7.77
C LEU A 14 -7.19 -7.48 8.64
N THR A 15 -6.19 -7.18 9.48
CA THR A 15 -6.22 -5.99 10.32
C THR A 15 -6.05 -4.71 9.50
N ASP A 16 -6.43 -3.56 10.08
CA ASP A 16 -6.21 -2.24 9.47
C ASP A 16 -4.74 -2.04 9.06
N ASP A 17 -3.79 -2.56 9.83
CA ASP A 17 -2.36 -2.50 9.57
C ASP A 17 -1.98 -3.24 8.27
N VAL A 18 -2.52 -4.45 8.08
CA VAL A 18 -2.28 -5.27 6.88
C VAL A 18 -2.89 -4.61 5.65
N ILE A 19 -4.12 -4.11 5.77
CA ILE A 19 -4.83 -3.40 4.69
C ILE A 19 -4.08 -2.11 4.31
N ALA A 20 -3.65 -1.33 5.30
CA ALA A 20 -2.91 -0.09 5.07
C ALA A 20 -1.56 -0.35 4.40
N MET A 21 -0.85 -1.41 4.80
CA MET A 21 0.43 -1.79 4.19
C MET A 21 0.27 -2.21 2.73
N ASP A 22 -0.72 -3.06 2.41
CA ASP A 22 -1.02 -3.43 1.04
C ASP A 22 -1.42 -2.20 0.20
N PHE A 23 -2.24 -1.31 0.77
CA PHE A 23 -2.66 -0.10 0.08
C PHE A 23 -1.48 0.84 -0.21
N LEU A 24 -0.54 1.02 0.72
CA LEU A 24 0.67 1.79 0.50
C LEU A 24 1.56 1.15 -0.58
N MET A 25 1.67 -0.18 -0.60
CA MET A 25 2.44 -0.90 -1.63
C MET A 25 1.84 -0.70 -3.03
N ASN A 26 0.50 -0.77 -3.12
CA ASN A 26 -0.23 -0.50 -4.36
C ASN A 26 -0.07 0.95 -4.82
N ALA A 27 -0.13 1.92 -3.90
CA ALA A 27 0.09 3.33 -4.24
C ALA A 27 1.50 3.57 -4.81
N LYS A 28 2.54 3.03 -4.18
CA LYS A 28 3.93 3.09 -4.68
C LYS A 28 4.07 2.46 -6.07
N SER A 29 3.41 1.32 -6.28
CA SER A 29 3.41 0.63 -7.57
C SER A 29 2.66 1.42 -8.65
N GLY A 30 1.55 2.06 -8.30
CA GLY A 30 0.81 2.97 -9.18
C GLY A 30 1.69 4.12 -9.68
N VAL A 31 2.39 4.82 -8.78
CA VAL A 31 3.34 5.88 -9.15
C VAL A 31 4.41 5.36 -10.12
N ARG A 32 5.04 4.23 -9.81
CA ARG A 32 6.07 3.62 -10.69
C ARG A 32 5.51 3.28 -12.07
N ASN A 33 4.34 2.67 -12.12
CA ASN A 33 3.73 2.21 -13.36
C ASN A 33 3.29 3.39 -14.24
N TYR A 34 2.74 4.45 -13.65
CA TYR A 34 2.40 5.67 -14.40
C TYR A 34 3.64 6.39 -14.91
N ALA A 35 4.70 6.49 -14.11
CA ALA A 35 5.97 7.08 -14.57
C ALA A 35 6.52 6.32 -15.79
N MET A 36 6.52 4.98 -15.76
CA MET A 36 6.91 4.15 -16.90
C MET A 36 6.00 4.41 -18.10
N ALA A 37 4.68 4.40 -17.92
CA ALA A 37 3.72 4.61 -19.00
C ALA A 37 3.87 6.00 -19.67
N VAL A 38 4.13 7.06 -18.90
CA VAL A 38 4.38 8.41 -19.42
C VAL A 38 5.61 8.45 -20.33
N THR A 39 6.66 7.66 -20.01
CA THR A 39 7.89 7.61 -20.81
C THR A 39 7.76 6.78 -22.08
N GLU A 40 6.86 5.80 -22.11
CA GLU A 40 6.67 4.90 -23.26
C GLU A 40 5.54 5.34 -24.21
N CYS A 41 4.69 6.29 -23.79
CA CYS A 41 3.55 6.74 -24.59
C CYS A 41 3.97 7.65 -25.76
N ALA A 42 3.62 7.25 -26.99
CA ALA A 42 3.87 8.02 -28.20
C ALA A 42 2.78 9.08 -28.51
N THR A 43 1.55 8.86 -28.05
CA THR A 43 0.40 9.73 -28.37
C THR A 43 0.33 10.91 -27.38
N PRO A 44 0.44 12.17 -27.85
CA PRO A 44 0.48 13.35 -26.96
C PRO A 44 -0.71 13.46 -26.01
N GLU A 45 -1.92 13.18 -26.49
CA GLU A 45 -3.16 13.27 -25.70
C GLU A 45 -3.18 12.21 -24.59
N ILE A 46 -2.75 10.99 -24.89
CA ILE A 46 -2.67 9.91 -23.90
C ILE A 46 -1.56 10.22 -22.88
N LYS A 47 -0.43 10.77 -23.33
CA LYS A 47 0.65 11.19 -22.43
C LYS A 47 0.18 12.24 -21.42
N GLN A 48 -0.62 13.21 -21.84
CA GLN A 48 -1.20 14.21 -20.93
C GLN A 48 -2.11 13.57 -19.87
N ILE A 49 -2.93 12.59 -20.26
CA ILE A 49 -3.80 11.85 -19.32
C ILE A 49 -2.94 11.06 -18.31
N LEU A 50 -1.92 10.35 -18.78
CA LEU A 50 -1.03 9.57 -17.93
C LEU A 50 -0.22 10.46 -16.96
N MET A 51 0.18 11.66 -17.39
CA MET A 51 0.82 12.63 -16.50
C MET A 51 -0.12 13.07 -15.39
N LYS A 52 -1.38 13.39 -15.70
CA LYS A 52 -2.39 13.73 -14.68
C LYS A 52 -2.62 12.58 -13.69
N GLN A 53 -2.68 11.34 -14.19
CA GLN A 53 -2.84 10.16 -13.34
C GLN A 53 -1.60 9.90 -12.48
N LEU A 54 -0.40 10.18 -12.97
CA LEU A 54 0.83 10.14 -12.18
C LEU A 54 0.77 11.13 -11.02
N ASP A 55 0.37 12.37 -11.28
CA ASP A 55 0.23 13.40 -10.25
C ASP A 55 -0.79 12.98 -9.19
N GLU A 56 -1.96 12.48 -9.61
CA GLU A 56 -3.00 11.97 -8.70
C GLU A 56 -2.52 10.74 -7.89
N ALA A 57 -1.69 9.88 -8.48
CA ALA A 57 -1.10 8.73 -7.79
C ALA A 57 -0.06 9.18 -6.75
N ILE A 58 0.74 10.20 -7.04
CA ILE A 58 1.71 10.80 -6.10
C ILE A 58 0.96 11.40 -4.90
N ASP A 59 -0.07 12.21 -5.15
CA ASP A 59 -0.92 12.80 -4.10
C ASP A 59 -1.57 11.72 -3.21
N SER A 60 -2.05 10.64 -3.83
CA SER A 60 -2.66 9.52 -3.11
C SER A 60 -1.62 8.80 -2.24
N HIS A 61 -0.44 8.52 -2.79
CA HIS A 61 0.67 7.94 -2.03
C HIS A 61 1.07 8.81 -0.83
N GLU A 62 1.15 10.13 -0.99
CA GLU A 62 1.47 11.05 0.10
C GLU A 62 0.43 10.98 1.22
N LYS A 63 -0.87 11.06 0.88
CA LYS A 63 -1.97 10.97 1.86
C LYS A 63 -1.94 9.66 2.64
N ILE A 64 -1.71 8.53 1.95
CA ILE A 64 -1.62 7.20 2.59
C ILE A 64 -0.40 7.15 3.51
N THR A 65 0.75 7.64 3.05
CA THR A 65 1.99 7.67 3.83
C THR A 65 1.83 8.48 5.11
N ILE A 66 1.25 9.68 5.02
CA ILE A 66 0.97 10.54 6.17
C ILE A 66 0.03 9.85 7.15
N TYR A 67 -1.07 9.27 6.65
CA TYR A 67 -2.01 8.54 7.50
C TYR A 67 -1.32 7.39 8.25
N MET A 68 -0.53 6.57 7.55
CA MET A 68 0.16 5.44 8.17
C MET A 68 1.19 5.90 9.20
N MET A 69 1.93 6.98 8.93
CA MET A 69 2.86 7.56 9.91
C MET A 69 2.13 8.07 11.16
N GLN A 70 1.03 8.81 11.00
CA GLN A 70 0.23 9.32 12.11
C GLN A 70 -0.37 8.20 12.98
N ARG A 71 -0.64 7.04 12.38
CA ARG A 71 -1.21 5.87 13.05
C ARG A 71 -0.16 4.90 13.61
N GLY A 72 1.14 5.17 13.43
CA GLY A 72 2.21 4.26 13.84
C GLY A 72 2.28 2.96 13.03
N LEU A 73 1.75 2.99 11.81
CA LEU A 73 1.74 1.86 10.87
C LEU A 73 2.92 1.90 9.90
N TYR A 74 3.65 3.02 9.88
CA TYR A 74 4.82 3.23 9.02
C TYR A 74 5.82 4.19 9.67
N HIS A 75 7.07 3.76 9.77
CA HIS A 75 8.17 4.44 10.47
C HIS A 75 9.35 4.71 9.52
N PRO A 76 9.16 5.47 8.41
CA PRO A 76 10.17 5.63 7.37
C PRO A 76 11.46 6.29 7.86
N TYR A 77 11.38 7.08 8.94
CA TYR A 77 12.53 7.78 9.53
C TYR A 77 13.22 7.00 10.66
N HIS A 78 12.66 5.86 11.09
CA HIS A 78 13.20 5.00 12.16
C HIS A 78 13.32 3.57 11.65
N ILE A 79 14.34 3.32 10.82
CA ILE A 79 14.54 2.03 10.13
C ILE A 79 14.54 0.81 11.06
N PRO A 80 15.18 0.82 12.25
CA PRO A 80 15.10 -0.33 13.16
C PRO A 80 13.68 -0.66 13.63
N GLU A 81 12.85 0.35 13.88
CA GLU A 81 11.44 0.16 14.24
C GLU A 81 10.64 -0.38 13.06
N GLN A 82 10.87 0.17 11.86
CA GLN A 82 10.22 -0.29 10.63
C GLN A 82 10.52 -1.77 10.36
N ILE A 83 11.78 -2.20 10.51
CA ILE A 83 12.18 -3.60 10.31
C ILE A 83 11.44 -4.53 11.28
N GLN A 84 11.31 -4.14 12.55
CA GLN A 84 10.58 -4.95 13.54
C GLN A 84 9.09 -5.05 13.19
N LEU A 85 8.48 -3.95 12.76
CA LEU A 85 7.10 -3.92 12.29
C LEU A 85 6.91 -4.82 11.06
N ASP A 86 7.82 -4.75 10.09
CA ASP A 86 7.78 -5.56 8.87
C ASP A 86 7.87 -7.06 9.19
N LEU A 87 8.77 -7.46 10.10
CA LEU A 87 8.90 -8.86 10.53
C LEU A 87 7.62 -9.37 11.22
N LYS A 88 6.97 -8.54 12.05
CA LYS A 88 5.68 -8.87 12.67
C LYS A 88 4.59 -9.05 11.62
N ASN A 89 4.54 -8.18 10.62
CA ASN A 89 3.56 -8.25 9.53
C ASN A 89 3.75 -9.51 8.67
N ILE A 90 5.00 -9.85 8.33
CA ILE A 90 5.34 -11.09 7.62
C ILE A 90 4.88 -12.32 8.41
N GLN A 91 5.15 -12.36 9.72
CA GLN A 91 4.73 -13.48 10.56
C GLN A 91 3.20 -13.61 10.63
N THR A 92 2.48 -12.49 10.63
CA THR A 92 1.01 -12.45 10.61
C THR A 92 0.48 -13.01 9.29
N ALA A 93 1.04 -12.56 8.17
CA ALA A 93 0.67 -13.03 6.83
C ALA A 93 0.92 -14.53 6.64
N MET A 94 2.06 -15.04 7.13
CA MET A 94 2.42 -16.47 7.10
C MET A 94 1.43 -17.38 7.86
N ASN A 95 0.69 -16.82 8.81
CA ASN A 95 -0.26 -17.56 9.62
C ASN A 95 -1.69 -17.54 9.02
N ILE A 96 -1.93 -16.78 7.93
CA ILE A 96 -3.25 -16.72 7.29
C ILE A 96 -3.54 -18.09 6.66
N PRO A 97 -4.66 -18.75 7.03
CA PRO A 97 -5.07 -20.02 6.43
C PRO A 97 -5.20 -19.90 4.90
N SER A 98 -4.72 -20.93 4.17
CA SER A 98 -4.87 -21.06 2.71
C SER A 98 -6.20 -21.65 2.31
#